data_AF-A0A831PQW2-F1
#
_entry.id   AF-A0A831PQW2-F1
#
_cell.length_a   1.000
_cell.length_b   1.000
_cell.length_c   1.000
_cell.angle_alpha   90.00
_cell.angle_beta   90.00
_cell.angle_gamma   90.00
#
_symmetry.space_group_name_H-M   'P 1'
#
loop_
_entity.id
_entity.type
_entity.pdbx_description
1 polymer ?
#
loop_
_entity_poly.entity_id
_entity_poly.type
_entity_poly.pdbx_seq_one_letter_code
_entity_poly.pdbx_strand_id
1 'polypeptide(L)'
;MKKILLVVAVVGLSASLGAQSLAELARKEKARREALEGRHAVVIGNRDLLAVQKTPAVEVTRIEEYDLGEGAEAEASDIPYPGIPQGDTIIPRVTAPGPVFMGDGAAPSSSKDLQAQLEDAKVQVDLLTTKMNALRQQYEYQDAMVPGYVIQQQMDETNERLLRAQA
;
A
#
# COMPACT_ATOMS: atom_id res chain seq x y z
N MET A 1 65.06 -5.05 4.77
CA MET A 1 64.57 -5.18 6.16
C MET A 1 63.57 -4.08 6.55
N LYS A 2 63.88 -2.78 6.41
CA LYS A 2 62.95 -1.68 6.77
C LYS A 2 61.57 -1.74 6.10
N LYS A 3 61.50 -2.14 4.82
CA LYS A 3 60.23 -2.27 4.07
C LYS A 3 59.34 -3.42 4.58
N ILE A 4 59.95 -4.52 5.02
CA ILE A 4 59.22 -5.69 5.56
C ILE A 4 58.62 -5.33 6.93
N LEU A 5 59.38 -4.63 7.76
CA LEU A 5 58.91 -4.09 9.04
C LEU A 5 57.72 -3.15 8.88
N LEU A 6 57.73 -2.32 7.84
CA LEU A 6 56.62 -1.42 7.51
C LEU A 6 55.35 -2.19 7.09
N VAL A 7 55.49 -3.22 6.27
CA VAL A 7 54.35 -4.07 5.85
C VAL A 7 53.75 -4.82 7.05
N VAL A 8 54.59 -5.37 7.93
CA VAL A 8 54.12 -6.04 9.16
C VAL A 8 53.42 -5.06 10.09
N ALA A 9 53.95 -3.83 10.23
CA ALA A 9 53.31 -2.80 11.04
C ALA A 9 51.94 -2.39 10.48
N VAL A 10 51.82 -2.20 9.16
CA VAL A 10 50.55 -1.82 8.53
C VAL A 10 49.52 -2.95 8.62
N VAL A 11 49.90 -4.20 8.38
CA VAL A 11 48.99 -5.35 8.50
C VAL A 11 48.57 -5.59 9.95
N GLY A 12 49.49 -5.44 10.91
CA GLY A 12 49.20 -5.54 12.34
C GLY A 12 48.28 -4.44 12.84
N LEU A 13 48.41 -3.21 12.33
CA LEU A 13 47.52 -2.10 12.68
C LEU A 13 46.11 -2.36 12.13
N SER A 14 45.98 -2.76 10.87
CA SER A 14 44.69 -3.03 10.22
C SER A 14 43.88 -4.12 10.94
N ALA A 15 44.55 -5.13 11.51
CA ALA A 15 43.90 -6.19 12.27
C ALA A 15 43.35 -5.72 13.64
N SER A 16 43.95 -4.70 14.27
CA SER A 16 43.52 -4.23 15.60
C SER A 16 42.31 -3.28 15.55
N LEU A 17 42.08 -2.61 14.40
CA LEU A 17 40.93 -1.72 14.22
C LEU A 17 39.59 -2.48 14.18
N GLY A 18 39.58 -3.75 13.76
CA GLY A 18 38.37 -4.58 13.72
C GLY A 18 37.93 -5.14 15.09
N ALA A 19 38.82 -5.15 16.08
CA ALA A 19 38.55 -5.73 17.41
C ALA A 19 37.79 -4.77 18.35
N GLN A 20 37.85 -3.47 18.10
CA GLN A 20 37.16 -2.46 18.92
C GLN A 20 35.64 -2.52 18.74
N SER A 21 35.15 -2.87 17.54
CA SER A 21 33.72 -2.90 17.23
C SER A 21 32.97 -4.04 17.93
N LEU A 22 33.58 -5.23 18.05
CA LEU A 22 32.92 -6.41 18.63
C LEU A 22 32.73 -6.29 20.15
N ALA A 23 33.74 -5.77 20.85
CA ALA A 23 33.66 -5.55 22.29
C ALA A 23 32.62 -4.46 22.63
N GLU A 24 32.56 -3.40 21.83
CA GLU A 24 31.54 -2.35 21.98
C GLU A 24 30.14 -2.84 21.64
N LEU A 25 29.99 -3.66 20.60
CA LEU A 25 28.71 -4.26 20.22
C LEU A 25 28.19 -5.18 21.34
N ALA A 26 29.07 -6.01 21.91
CA ALA A 26 28.71 -6.89 23.03
C ALA A 26 28.28 -6.10 24.27
N ARG A 27 28.96 -4.99 24.59
CA ARG A 27 28.57 -4.10 25.70
C ARG A 27 27.24 -3.40 25.44
N LYS A 28 27.00 -2.92 24.23
CA LYS A 28 25.72 -2.30 23.83
C LYS A 28 24.56 -3.31 23.88
N GLU A 29 24.79 -4.53 23.42
CA GLU A 29 23.77 -5.59 23.48
C GLU A 29 23.48 -6.01 24.93
N LYS A 30 24.51 -6.08 25.79
CA LYS A 30 24.32 -6.33 27.22
C LYS A 30 23.50 -5.22 27.89
N ALA A 31 23.85 -3.96 27.63
CA ALA A 31 23.11 -2.80 28.14
C ALA A 31 21.66 -2.76 27.63
N ARG A 32 21.41 -3.18 26.38
CA ARG A 32 20.05 -3.31 25.84
C ARG A 32 19.24 -4.37 26.58
N ARG A 33 19.84 -5.50 26.95
CA ARG A 33 19.17 -6.57 27.71
C ARG A 33 18.88 -6.13 29.14
N GLU A 34 19.84 -5.51 29.82
CA GLU A 34 19.63 -4.94 31.15
C GLU A 34 18.56 -3.84 31.15
N ALA A 35 18.49 -3.02 30.10
CA ALA A 35 17.45 -1.99 29.96
C ALA A 35 16.04 -2.55 29.68
N LEU A 36 15.95 -3.79 29.20
CA LEU A 36 14.69 -4.49 28.93
C LEU A 36 14.30 -5.44 30.08
N GLU A 37 15.23 -5.77 30.97
CA GLU A 37 15.00 -6.57 32.16
C GLU A 37 14.07 -5.83 33.13
N GLY A 38 12.95 -6.45 33.50
CA GLY A 38 11.92 -5.85 34.36
C GLY A 38 10.89 -4.96 33.64
N ARG A 39 11.04 -4.72 32.33
CA ARG A 39 9.98 -4.09 31.53
C ARG A 39 9.00 -5.16 31.03
N HIS A 40 7.76 -5.10 31.49
CA HIS A 40 6.68 -5.93 30.95
C HIS A 40 6.36 -5.50 29.52
N ALA A 41 6.95 -6.18 28.54
CA ALA A 41 6.55 -6.05 27.15
C ALA A 41 5.29 -6.88 26.92
N VAL A 42 4.16 -6.21 26.64
CA VAL A 42 2.96 -6.90 26.19
C VAL A 42 3.18 -7.32 24.74
N VAL A 43 3.46 -8.61 24.55
CA VAL A 43 3.60 -9.20 23.21
C VAL A 43 2.20 -9.48 22.69
N ILE A 44 1.73 -8.65 21.74
CA ILE A 44 0.45 -8.85 21.07
C ILE A 44 0.67 -9.87 19.95
N GLY A 45 0.11 -11.07 20.10
CA GLY A 45 0.21 -12.13 19.11
C GLY A 45 -0.93 -12.10 18.08
N ASN A 46 -0.78 -12.90 17.02
CA ASN A 46 -1.81 -13.03 15.97
C ASN A 46 -3.18 -13.46 16.52
N ARG A 47 -3.18 -14.29 17.58
CA ARG A 47 -4.42 -14.71 18.26
C ARG A 47 -5.12 -13.54 18.95
N ASP A 48 -4.34 -12.62 19.51
CA ASP A 48 -4.88 -11.46 20.24
C ASP A 48 -5.46 -10.44 19.26
N LEU A 49 -4.88 -10.33 18.06
CA LEU A 49 -5.43 -9.53 16.96
C LEU A 49 -6.78 -10.06 16.45
N LEU A 50 -6.98 -11.38 16.46
CA LEU A 50 -8.26 -12.00 16.08
C LEU A 50 -9.36 -11.82 17.13
N ALA A 51 -8.99 -11.54 18.37
CA ALA A 51 -9.93 -11.30 19.47
C ALA A 51 -10.45 -9.85 19.51
N VAL A 52 -9.88 -8.93 18.73
CA VAL A 52 -10.31 -7.54 18.67
C VAL A 52 -11.60 -7.44 17.87
N GLN A 53 -12.72 -7.20 18.56
CA GLN A 53 -13.99 -6.85 17.92
C GLN A 53 -14.01 -5.34 17.64
N LYS A 54 -14.36 -4.96 16.40
CA LYS A 54 -14.50 -3.55 16.02
C LYS A 54 -15.77 -2.99 16.67
N THR A 55 -15.63 -1.96 17.49
CA THR A 55 -16.78 -1.19 17.97
C THR A 55 -17.36 -0.36 16.81
N PRO A 56 -18.69 -0.20 16.74
CA PRO A 56 -19.32 0.61 15.70
C PRO A 56 -18.87 2.08 15.83
N ALA A 57 -18.55 2.70 14.70
CA ALA A 57 -18.07 4.09 14.68
C ALA A 57 -19.16 5.12 15.02
N VAL A 58 -20.43 4.71 15.00
CA VAL A 58 -21.59 5.57 15.31
C VAL A 58 -22.57 4.75 16.14
N GLU A 59 -22.73 5.12 17.41
CA GLU A 59 -23.82 4.66 18.25
C GLU A 59 -24.98 5.64 18.10
N VAL A 60 -26.03 5.25 17.38
CA VAL A 60 -27.27 6.02 17.35
C VAL A 60 -28.02 5.69 18.64
N THR A 61 -27.82 6.51 19.67
CA THR A 61 -28.67 6.46 20.86
C THR A 61 -30.08 6.88 20.42
N ARG A 62 -31.00 5.91 20.34
CA ARG A 62 -32.43 6.23 20.24
C ARG A 62 -32.79 6.95 21.53
N ILE A 63 -32.93 8.27 21.45
CA ILE A 63 -33.53 9.07 22.52
C ILE A 63 -34.94 8.50 22.66
N GLU A 64 -35.26 7.90 23.81
CA GLU A 64 -36.60 7.42 24.08
C GLU A 64 -37.55 8.60 23.97
N GLU A 65 -38.43 8.49 22.99
CA GLU A 65 -39.51 9.42 22.70
C GLU A 65 -40.51 9.31 23.85
N TYR A 66 -40.60 10.40 24.61
CA TYR A 66 -41.56 10.57 25.68
C TYR A 66 -42.97 10.43 25.10
N ASP A 67 -43.65 9.40 25.58
CA ASP A 67 -45.07 9.11 25.39
C ASP A 67 -45.94 10.30 25.84
N LEU A 68 -46.60 10.95 24.89
CA LEU A 68 -47.70 11.89 25.15
C LEU A 68 -48.76 11.78 24.02
N GLY A 69 -49.76 10.95 24.26
CA GLY A 69 -51.16 11.40 24.14
C GLY A 69 -51.89 11.10 22.83
N GLU A 70 -52.63 9.99 22.87
CA GLU A 70 -54.00 9.78 22.38
C GLU A 70 -54.68 10.91 21.56
N GLY A 71 -55.03 10.59 20.30
CA GLY A 71 -56.16 11.22 19.60
C GLY A 71 -55.82 12.12 18.40
N ALA A 72 -55.63 11.52 17.22
CA ALA A 72 -56.03 12.12 15.94
C ALA A 72 -56.04 11.04 14.85
N GLU A 73 -57.23 10.53 14.52
CA GLU A 73 -57.48 9.91 13.21
C GLU A 73 -57.26 10.99 12.14
N ALA A 74 -56.18 10.85 11.37
CA ALA A 74 -55.94 11.64 10.18
C ALA A 74 -55.55 10.72 9.03
N GLU A 75 -56.30 10.88 7.95
CA GLU A 75 -56.38 10.07 6.75
C GLU A 75 -55.04 9.63 6.15
N ALA A 76 -55.02 8.38 5.69
CA ALA A 76 -53.94 7.82 4.89
C ALA A 76 -53.82 8.58 3.55
N SER A 77 -52.97 9.60 3.52
CA SER A 77 -52.43 10.13 2.28
C SER A 77 -51.34 9.18 1.77
N ASP A 78 -51.54 8.67 0.56
CA ASP A 78 -50.59 7.90 -0.24
C ASP A 78 -49.30 8.73 -0.44
N ILE A 79 -48.29 8.48 0.38
CA ILE A 79 -46.93 9.01 0.18
C ILE A 79 -46.06 7.80 -0.16
N PRO A 80 -45.44 7.75 -1.36
CA PRO A 80 -44.58 6.64 -1.73
C PRO A 80 -43.44 6.48 -0.72
N TYR A 81 -43.44 5.35 -0.03
CA TYR A 81 -42.32 4.92 0.80
C TYR A 81 -41.09 4.79 -0.11
N PRO A 82 -39.97 5.51 0.12
CA PRO A 82 -38.75 5.22 -0.60
C PRO A 82 -38.31 3.83 -0.16
N GLY A 83 -38.43 2.87 -1.08
CA GLY A 83 -38.13 1.47 -0.84
C GLY A 83 -36.76 1.31 -0.18
N ILE A 84 -36.72 0.40 0.80
CA ILE A 84 -35.48 -0.16 1.34
C ILE A 84 -34.66 -0.64 0.13
N PRO A 85 -33.45 -0.13 -0.14
CA PRO A 85 -32.61 -0.72 -1.17
C PRO A 85 -32.25 -2.12 -0.67
N GLN A 86 -32.89 -3.13 -1.26
CA GLN A 86 -32.43 -4.50 -1.17
C GLN A 86 -30.97 -4.47 -1.65
N GLY A 87 -30.06 -4.86 -0.76
CA GLY A 87 -28.64 -4.81 -1.05
C GLY A 87 -28.34 -5.62 -2.29
N ASP A 88 -27.98 -4.92 -3.36
CA ASP A 88 -27.42 -5.55 -4.55
C ASP A 88 -26.18 -6.32 -4.10
N THR A 89 -26.18 -7.62 -4.33
CA THR A 89 -24.98 -8.44 -4.32
C THR A 89 -23.88 -7.67 -5.06
N ILE A 90 -22.80 -7.33 -4.37
CA ILE A 90 -21.64 -6.67 -4.97
C ILE A 90 -20.96 -7.71 -5.86
N ILE A 91 -21.43 -7.81 -7.10
CA ILE A 91 -20.72 -8.50 -8.16
C ILE A 91 -19.50 -7.63 -8.45
N PRO A 92 -18.27 -8.17 -8.37
CA PRO A 92 -17.09 -7.43 -8.79
C PRO A 92 -17.28 -7.06 -10.27
N ARG A 93 -17.55 -5.78 -10.53
CA ARG A 93 -17.54 -5.25 -11.88
C ARG A 93 -16.09 -5.25 -12.33
N VAL A 94 -15.72 -6.26 -13.11
CA VAL A 94 -14.66 -6.08 -14.10
C VAL A 94 -15.17 -4.94 -14.97
N THR A 95 -14.62 -3.74 -14.79
CA THR A 95 -14.84 -2.64 -15.71
C THR A 95 -14.60 -3.19 -17.11
N ALA A 96 -15.52 -2.92 -18.03
CA ALA A 96 -15.38 -3.30 -19.42
C ALA A 96 -13.94 -2.98 -19.88
N PRO A 97 -13.33 -3.83 -20.71
CA PRO A 97 -12.03 -3.52 -21.29
C PRO A 97 -12.05 -2.07 -21.78
N GLY A 98 -11.02 -1.31 -21.42
CA GLY A 98 -10.88 0.09 -21.83
C GLY A 98 -11.10 0.25 -23.34
N PRO A 99 -11.39 1.48 -23.80
CA PRO A 99 -11.81 1.72 -25.18
C PRO A 99 -10.94 0.95 -26.17
N VAL A 100 -11.60 0.12 -26.98
CA VAL A 100 -10.94 -0.64 -28.05
C VAL A 100 -10.33 0.36 -29.01
N PHE A 101 -8.99 0.40 -29.04
CA PHE A 101 -8.19 1.22 -29.95
C PHE A 101 -8.21 0.74 -31.41
N MET A 102 -8.99 -0.30 -31.73
CA MET A 102 -9.15 -0.73 -33.12
C MET A 102 -10.26 0.09 -33.77
N GLY A 103 -9.83 1.00 -34.63
CA GLY A 103 -10.70 1.81 -35.47
C GLY A 103 -11.63 0.93 -36.28
N ASP A 104 -12.91 0.99 -35.93
CA ASP A 104 -14.00 0.77 -36.86
C ASP A 104 -15.21 1.60 -36.39
N GLY A 105 -15.46 2.69 -37.12
CA GLY A 105 -16.84 3.18 -37.30
C GLY A 105 -17.38 4.30 -36.39
N ALA A 106 -16.57 5.12 -35.71
CA ALA A 106 -17.07 6.30 -35.01
C ALA A 106 -16.71 7.61 -35.73
N ALA A 107 -17.74 8.41 -35.99
CA ALA A 107 -17.72 9.73 -36.62
C ALA A 107 -16.77 10.73 -35.89
N PRO A 108 -16.46 11.89 -36.48
CA PRO A 108 -15.24 12.65 -36.16
C PRO A 108 -15.21 13.04 -34.68
N SER A 109 -14.27 12.44 -33.94
CA SER A 109 -13.90 12.87 -32.59
C SER A 109 -13.65 14.37 -32.63
N SER A 110 -14.34 15.15 -31.80
CA SER A 110 -14.11 16.58 -31.76
C SER A 110 -12.64 16.83 -31.38
N SER A 111 -12.06 17.95 -31.83
CA SER A 111 -10.67 18.30 -31.49
C SER A 111 -10.43 18.33 -29.96
N LYS A 112 -11.49 18.60 -29.19
CA LYS A 112 -11.48 18.59 -27.73
C LYS A 112 -11.39 17.17 -27.16
N ASP A 113 -12.07 16.19 -27.76
CA ASP A 113 -12.01 14.78 -27.33
C ASP A 113 -10.64 14.16 -27.64
N LEU A 114 -10.04 14.53 -28.78
CA LEU A 114 -8.68 14.12 -29.13
C LEU A 114 -7.64 14.71 -28.18
N GLN A 115 -7.80 15.98 -27.78
CA GLN A 115 -6.92 16.59 -26.77
C GLN A 115 -7.04 15.90 -25.41
N ALA A 116 -8.27 15.58 -24.97
CA ALA A 116 -8.48 14.86 -23.72
C ALA A 116 -7.85 13.47 -23.75
N GLN A 117 -7.98 12.72 -24.85
CA GLN A 117 -7.34 11.42 -25.04
C GLN A 117 -5.80 11.50 -25.02
N LEU A 118 -5.24 12.56 -25.61
CA LEU A 118 -3.79 12.77 -25.63
C LEU A 118 -3.26 13.08 -24.22
N GLU A 119 -3.96 13.91 -23.45
CA GLU A 119 -3.59 14.19 -22.06
C GLU A 119 -3.71 12.93 -21.18
N ASP A 120 -4.77 12.13 -21.35
CA ASP A 120 -4.92 10.86 -20.62
C ASP A 120 -3.79 9.86 -20.95
N ALA A 121 -3.43 9.74 -22.23
CA ALA A 121 -2.30 8.92 -22.65
C ALA A 121 -0.96 9.37 -22.03
N LYS A 122 -0.71 10.68 -21.96
CA LYS A 122 0.48 11.24 -21.29
C LYS A 122 0.51 10.89 -19.80
N VAL A 123 -0.62 11.08 -19.10
CA VAL A 123 -0.75 10.74 -17.68
C VAL A 123 -0.51 9.24 -17.46
N GLN A 124 -1.00 8.39 -18.35
CA GLN A 124 -0.80 6.95 -18.27
C GLN A 124 0.69 6.57 -18.45
N VAL A 125 1.38 7.16 -19.41
CA VAL A 125 2.82 6.95 -19.60
C VAL A 125 3.62 7.41 -18.38
N ASP A 126 3.29 8.57 -17.81
CA ASP A 126 3.97 9.12 -16.63
C ASP A 126 3.77 8.23 -15.39
N LEU A 127 2.54 7.75 -15.17
CA LEU A 127 2.22 6.80 -14.12
C LEU A 127 3.01 5.50 -14.25
N LEU A 128 3.02 4.91 -15.46
CA LEU A 128 3.74 3.66 -15.71
C LEU A 128 5.26 3.83 -15.57
N THR A 129 5.78 4.99 -15.95
CA THR A 129 7.21 5.34 -15.79
C THR A 129 7.57 5.45 -14.32
N THR A 130 6.74 6.14 -13.53
CA THR A 130 6.92 6.25 -12.07
C THR A 130 6.89 4.87 -11.41
N LYS A 131 5.96 4.01 -11.83
CA LYS A 131 5.88 2.63 -11.34
C LYS A 131 7.14 1.82 -11.68
N MET A 132 7.67 1.94 -12.90
CA MET A 132 8.91 1.26 -13.30
C MET A 132 10.09 1.68 -12.40
N ASN A 133 10.21 2.98 -12.08
CA ASN A 133 11.26 3.48 -11.22
C ASN A 133 11.10 2.95 -9.78
N ALA A 134 9.88 2.92 -9.24
CA ALA A 134 9.61 2.36 -7.92
C ALA A 134 9.93 0.85 -7.85
N LEU A 135 9.59 0.07 -8.88
CA LEU A 135 9.91 -1.35 -8.95
C LEU A 135 11.43 -1.60 -9.04
N ARG A 136 12.16 -0.78 -9.81
CA ARG A 136 13.63 -0.84 -9.87
C ARG A 136 14.24 -0.58 -8.50
N GLN A 137 13.77 0.46 -7.81
CA GLN A 137 14.19 0.77 -6.45
C GLN A 137 13.92 -0.42 -5.53
N GLN A 138 12.70 -0.96 -5.56
CA GLN A 138 12.32 -2.10 -4.73
C GLN A 138 13.19 -3.34 -5.00
N TYR A 139 13.55 -3.59 -6.26
CA TYR A 139 14.44 -4.68 -6.65
C TYR A 139 15.87 -4.49 -6.11
N GLU A 140 16.41 -3.28 -6.23
CA GLU A 140 17.78 -2.95 -5.80
C GLU A 140 17.94 -3.03 -4.28
N TYR A 141 16.98 -2.48 -3.53
CA TYR A 141 17.07 -2.46 -2.08
C TYR A 141 16.71 -3.81 -1.44
N GLN A 142 16.08 -4.75 -2.19
CA GLN A 142 15.58 -6.04 -1.68
C GLN A 142 14.79 -5.93 -0.37
N ASP A 143 14.31 -4.72 -0.06
CA ASP A 143 13.70 -4.37 1.23
C ASP A 143 12.20 -4.71 1.26
N ALA A 144 11.73 -5.35 0.19
CA ALA A 144 10.39 -5.85 0.12
C ALA A 144 10.31 -7.24 0.75
N MET A 145 9.27 -7.51 1.54
CA MET A 145 8.83 -8.87 1.87
C MET A 145 8.34 -9.68 0.64
N VAL A 146 8.71 -9.25 -0.56
CA VAL A 146 8.30 -9.77 -1.86
C VAL A 146 9.55 -10.36 -2.53
N PRO A 147 9.50 -11.63 -2.98
CA PRO A 147 10.62 -12.25 -3.69
C PRO A 147 11.00 -11.50 -4.96
N GLY A 148 12.31 -11.43 -5.27
CA GLY A 148 12.83 -10.70 -6.43
C GLY A 148 12.23 -11.12 -7.78
N TYR A 149 11.86 -12.40 -7.95
CA TYR A 149 11.24 -12.88 -9.20
C TYR A 149 9.86 -12.25 -9.45
N VAL A 150 9.10 -11.95 -8.39
CA VAL A 150 7.78 -11.29 -8.51
C VAL A 150 7.98 -9.85 -8.97
N ILE A 151 9.00 -9.17 -8.45
CA ILE A 151 9.33 -7.81 -8.84
C ILE A 151 9.79 -7.77 -10.31
N GLN A 152 10.61 -8.74 -10.74
CA GLN A 152 11.02 -8.88 -12.14
C GLN A 152 9.81 -9.08 -13.07
N GLN A 153 8.90 -10.00 -12.73
CA GLN A 153 7.68 -10.19 -13.51
C GLN A 153 6.86 -8.89 -13.60
N GLN A 154 6.71 -8.16 -12.50
CA GLN A 154 5.99 -6.89 -12.48
C GLN A 154 6.69 -5.81 -13.32
N MET A 155 8.03 -5.82 -13.38
CA MET A 155 8.80 -4.94 -14.27
C MET A 155 8.52 -5.28 -15.73
N ASP A 156 8.56 -6.56 -16.11
CA ASP A 156 8.29 -6.99 -17.49
C ASP A 156 6.87 -6.60 -17.93
N GLU A 157 5.86 -6.90 -17.11
CA GLU A 157 4.47 -6.50 -17.38
C GLU A 157 4.30 -4.99 -17.49
N THR A 158 5.01 -4.21 -16.67
CA THR A 158 4.96 -2.74 -16.71
C THR A 158 5.66 -2.21 -17.96
N ASN A 159 6.75 -2.85 -18.39
CA ASN A 159 7.48 -2.49 -19.60
C ASN A 159 6.63 -2.75 -20.85
N GLU A 160 5.95 -3.90 -20.92
CA GLU A 160 5.02 -4.18 -22.03
C GLU A 160 3.90 -3.14 -22.13
N ARG A 161 3.36 -2.70 -20.98
CA ARG A 161 2.33 -1.66 -20.93
C ARG A 161 2.86 -0.30 -21.38
N LEU A 162 4.11 0.04 -21.01
CA LEU A 162 4.78 1.25 -21.48
C LEU A 162 4.95 1.23 -23.00
N LEU A 163 5.44 0.12 -23.55
CA LEU A 163 5.61 -0.02 -25.00
C LEU A 163 4.28 0.12 -25.74
N ARG A 164 3.19 -0.45 -25.20
CA ARG A 164 1.84 -0.31 -25.78
C ARG A 164 1.27 1.09 -25.65
N ALA A 165 1.59 1.82 -24.58
CA ALA A 165 1.11 3.19 -24.36
C ALA A 165 1.91 4.25 -25.17
N GLN A 166 3.14 3.91 -25.58
CA GLN A 166 3.99 4.76 -26.41
C GLN A 166 3.82 4.52 -27.92
N ALA A 167 3.21 3.39 -28.31
CA ALA A 167 2.91 3.03 -29.69
C ALA A 167 1.66 3.75 -30.21
#